data_AF-A0A9P6SXR8-F1
#
_entry.id   AF-A0A9P6SXR8-F1
#
_cell.length_a   1.000
_cell.length_b   1.000
_cell.length_c   1.000
_cell.angle_alpha   90.00
_cell.angle_beta   90.00
_cell.angle_gamma   90.00
#
_symmetry.space_group_name_H-M   'P 1'
#
loop_
_entity.id
_entity.type
_entity.pdbx_description
1 polymer ?
#
loop_
_entity_poly.entity_id
_entity_poly.type
_entity_poly.pdbx_seq_one_letter_code
_entity_poly.pdbx_strand_id
1 'polypeptide(L)'
;MPTTYGKEETIADAEAAKAAYKPTHPGLFEIVYAEGSFNSQLVASKDFKKDEVICRIEGTVPGPKKYTTVQVSKDSHVELNSDRDQLTFFYPSSEWEMEQPFPCWCGAEKCCKSIQGAKFLPRDVMGKYFVTSHIRELLKERDAAEDLE
;
A
#
# COMPACT_ATOMS: atom_id res chain seq x y z
N MET A 1 -12.86 -17.65 -2.08
CA MET A 1 -12.29 -17.65 -0.71
C MET A 1 -13.19 -16.77 0.15
N PRO A 2 -13.44 -17.08 1.43
CA PRO A 2 -14.40 -16.31 2.22
C PRO A 2 -13.88 -14.88 2.43
N THR A 3 -14.58 -13.92 1.83
CA THR A 3 -14.39 -12.47 1.90
C THR A 3 -14.71 -11.98 3.33
N THR A 4 -13.80 -12.20 4.27
CA THR A 4 -14.00 -11.78 5.69
C THR A 4 -12.95 -10.79 6.18
N TYR A 5 -12.11 -10.27 5.29
CA TYR A 5 -11.26 -9.13 5.63
C TYR A 5 -12.06 -7.83 5.47
N GLY A 6 -12.61 -7.32 6.58
CA GLY A 6 -13.17 -5.97 6.67
C GLY A 6 -12.12 -5.02 7.21
N LYS A 7 -11.66 -4.07 6.41
CA LYS A 7 -10.75 -3.01 6.87
C LYS A 7 -11.58 -1.95 7.60
N GLU A 8 -11.59 -2.02 8.92
CA GLU A 8 -12.17 -0.96 9.76
C GLU A 8 -11.15 0.19 9.88
N GLU A 9 -11.54 1.38 9.41
CA GLU A 9 -10.67 2.56 9.45
C GLU A 9 -10.46 3.08 10.87
N THR A 10 -11.45 2.87 11.74
CA THR A 10 -11.41 3.25 13.16
C THR A 10 -11.83 2.06 14.00
N ILE A 11 -10.93 1.61 14.87
CA ILE A 11 -11.17 0.49 15.79
C ILE A 11 -11.63 1.08 17.13
N ALA A 12 -12.81 0.69 17.60
CA ALA A 12 -13.32 1.11 18.91
C ALA A 12 -12.92 0.13 20.04
N ASP A 13 -12.73 -1.14 19.71
CA ASP A 13 -12.35 -2.21 20.63
C ASP A 13 -11.32 -3.12 19.94
N ALA A 14 -10.05 -2.94 20.31
CA ALA A 14 -8.96 -3.69 19.68
C ALA A 14 -8.97 -5.17 20.08
N GLU A 15 -9.47 -5.52 21.28
CA GLU A 15 -9.53 -6.91 21.72
C GLU A 15 -10.61 -7.67 20.94
N ALA A 16 -11.79 -7.07 20.76
CA ALA A 16 -12.85 -7.63 19.93
C ALA A 16 -12.42 -7.78 18.47
N ALA A 17 -11.76 -6.76 17.90
CA ALA A 17 -11.23 -6.83 16.54
C ALA A 17 -10.21 -7.98 16.38
N LYS A 18 -9.30 -8.13 17.36
CA LYS A 18 -8.34 -9.23 17.39
C LYS A 18 -9.02 -10.60 17.55
N ALA A 19 -10.05 -10.71 18.38
CA ALA A 19 -10.78 -11.96 18.59
C ALA A 19 -11.57 -12.41 17.35
N ALA A 20 -12.08 -11.45 16.56
CA ALA A 20 -12.80 -11.72 15.32
C ALA A 20 -11.85 -12.00 14.13
N TYR A 21 -10.60 -11.56 14.20
CA TYR A 21 -9.62 -11.68 13.12
C TYR A 21 -9.24 -13.13 12.82
N LYS A 22 -9.36 -13.50 11.54
CA LYS A 22 -8.87 -14.77 11.00
C LYS A 22 -7.73 -14.48 10.01
N PRO A 23 -6.47 -14.84 10.34
CA PRO A 23 -5.35 -14.60 9.45
C PRO A 23 -5.53 -15.30 8.11
N THR A 24 -5.26 -14.58 7.02
CA THR A 24 -5.21 -15.17 5.68
C THR A 24 -3.82 -15.72 5.35
N HIS A 25 -2.78 -15.27 6.07
CA HIS A 25 -1.39 -15.73 5.91
C HIS A 25 -0.74 -16.16 7.24
N PRO A 26 -1.29 -17.20 7.91
CA PRO A 26 -0.78 -17.63 9.21
C PRO A 26 0.71 -18.01 9.16
N GLY A 27 1.49 -17.47 10.11
CA GLY A 27 2.93 -17.75 10.24
C GLY A 27 3.85 -16.87 9.39
N LEU A 28 3.31 -16.02 8.52
CA LEU A 28 4.09 -15.00 7.81
C LEU A 28 4.08 -13.67 8.56
N PHE A 29 2.89 -13.23 8.94
CA PHE A 29 2.67 -11.97 9.64
C PHE A 29 1.31 -11.98 10.33
N GLU A 30 1.11 -11.03 11.23
CA GLU A 30 -0.12 -10.83 12.00
C GLU A 30 -0.47 -9.35 12.11
N ILE A 31 -1.75 -9.05 12.31
CA ILE A 31 -2.20 -7.68 12.57
C ILE A 31 -2.18 -7.45 14.08
N VAL A 32 -1.44 -6.43 14.51
CA VAL A 32 -1.55 -5.84 15.83
C VAL A 32 -2.60 -4.74 15.77
N TYR A 33 -3.78 -5.03 16.30
CA TYR A 33 -4.89 -4.08 16.39
C TYR A 33 -4.65 -3.06 17.48
N ALA A 34 -5.01 -1.82 17.20
CA ALA A 34 -5.01 -0.73 18.18
C ALA A 34 -6.23 0.17 17.94
N GLU A 35 -6.81 0.65 19.04
CA GLU A 35 -7.96 1.55 19.02
C GLU A 35 -7.61 2.89 18.36
N GLY A 36 -8.63 3.56 17.80
CA GLY A 36 -8.50 4.80 17.06
C GLY A 36 -8.36 4.58 15.55
N SER A 37 -8.15 5.68 14.83
CA SER A 37 -8.11 5.69 13.37
C SER A 37 -6.70 5.43 12.85
N PHE A 38 -6.56 4.47 11.94
CA PHE A 38 -5.27 4.14 11.29
C PHE A 38 -4.12 3.73 12.25
N ASN A 39 -4.45 3.19 13.44
CA ASN A 39 -3.46 2.82 14.46
C ASN A 39 -2.99 1.36 14.42
N SER A 40 -3.64 0.51 13.62
CA SER A 40 -3.27 -0.90 13.50
C SER A 40 -2.06 -1.09 12.58
N GLN A 41 -1.27 -2.14 12.82
CA GLN A 41 -0.06 -2.42 12.06
C GLN A 41 0.08 -3.90 11.71
N LEU A 42 0.67 -4.20 10.56
CA LEU A 42 1.06 -5.55 10.18
C LEU A 42 2.48 -5.84 10.67
N VAL A 43 2.64 -6.88 11.46
CA VAL A 43 3.91 -7.28 12.07
C VAL A 43 4.34 -8.63 11.52
N ALA A 44 5.60 -8.72 11.08
CA ALA A 44 6.18 -9.97 10.62
C ALA A 44 6.25 -10.98 11.78
N SER A 45 5.73 -12.19 11.57
CA SER A 45 5.80 -13.28 12.55
C SER A 45 7.07 -14.12 12.42
N LYS A 46 7.87 -13.87 11.38
CA LYS A 46 9.16 -14.49 11.12
C LYS A 46 10.12 -13.51 10.45
N ASP A 47 11.40 -13.84 10.48
CA ASP A 47 12.41 -13.12 9.70
C ASP A 47 12.22 -13.41 8.20
N PHE A 48 12.34 -12.36 7.39
CA PHE A 48 12.41 -12.46 5.93
C PHE A 48 13.81 -12.05 5.47
N LYS A 49 14.39 -12.84 4.56
CA LYS A 49 15.64 -12.45 3.92
C LYS A 49 15.37 -11.32 2.93
N LYS A 50 16.39 -10.50 2.67
CA LYS A 50 16.35 -9.55 1.56
C LYS A 50 15.97 -10.30 0.26
N ASP A 51 15.07 -9.71 -0.51
CA ASP A 51 14.55 -10.24 -1.78
C ASP A 51 13.70 -11.54 -1.63
N GLU A 52 13.41 -11.98 -0.39
CA GLU A 52 12.46 -13.06 -0.14
C GLU A 52 11.03 -12.60 -0.45
N VAL A 53 10.30 -13.43 -1.21
CA VAL A 53 8.89 -13.20 -1.46
C VAL A 53 8.11 -13.46 -0.17
N ILE A 54 7.52 -12.40 0.40
CA ILE A 54 6.66 -12.51 1.58
C ILE A 54 5.41 -13.34 1.23
N CYS A 55 4.64 -12.90 0.24
CA CYS A 55 3.48 -13.62 -0.30
C CYS A 55 3.14 -13.10 -1.70
N ARG A 56 2.33 -13.85 -2.46
CA ARG A 56 1.79 -13.39 -3.74
C ARG A 56 0.48 -12.63 -3.53
N ILE A 57 0.23 -11.63 -4.37
CA ILE A 57 -1.05 -10.94 -4.43
C ILE A 57 -2.00 -11.79 -5.28
N GLU A 58 -3.03 -12.36 -4.64
CA GLU A 58 -3.99 -13.28 -5.27
C GLU A 58 -5.41 -13.01 -4.74
N GLY A 59 -6.44 -13.31 -5.55
CA GLY A 59 -7.84 -13.12 -5.14
C GLY A 59 -8.30 -11.66 -5.11
N THR A 60 -7.59 -10.78 -5.83
CA THR A 60 -7.94 -9.36 -5.98
C THR A 60 -9.24 -9.19 -6.76
N VAL A 61 -10.01 -8.16 -6.43
CA VAL A 61 -11.20 -7.76 -7.21
C VAL A 61 -11.07 -6.30 -7.64
N PRO A 62 -11.61 -5.90 -8.80
CA PRO A 62 -11.65 -4.50 -9.19
C PRO A 62 -12.37 -3.66 -8.12
N GLY A 63 -11.81 -2.49 -7.83
CA GLY A 63 -12.36 -1.54 -6.87
C GLY A 63 -12.21 -0.11 -7.38
N PRO A 64 -13.00 0.84 -6.85
CA PRO A 64 -12.78 2.26 -7.11
C PRO A 64 -11.45 2.72 -6.50
N LYS A 65 -10.90 3.81 -7.03
CA LYS A 65 -9.73 4.47 -6.46
C LYS A 65 -10.03 4.91 -5.01
N LYS A 66 -9.33 4.34 -4.04
CA LYS A 66 -9.51 4.54 -2.60
C LYS A 66 -8.17 4.32 -1.89
N TYR A 67 -8.06 4.75 -0.63
CA TYR A 67 -6.88 4.47 0.20
C TYR A 67 -6.63 2.96 0.41
N THR A 68 -7.66 2.12 0.29
CA THR A 68 -7.56 0.67 0.48
C THR A 68 -7.22 -0.11 -0.79
N THR A 69 -7.33 0.52 -1.96
CA THR A 69 -7.05 -0.13 -3.24
C THR A 69 -5.63 0.14 -3.72
N VAL A 70 -5.13 -0.75 -4.58
CA VAL A 70 -3.84 -0.61 -5.24
C VAL A 70 -4.07 -0.38 -6.73
N GLN A 71 -3.42 0.63 -7.29
CA GLN A 71 -3.44 0.90 -8.72
C GLN A 71 -2.66 -0.18 -9.49
N VAL A 72 -3.32 -0.79 -10.48
CA VAL A 72 -2.74 -1.86 -11.31
C VAL A 72 -2.59 -1.47 -12.78
N SER A 73 -3.20 -0.37 -13.20
CA SER A 73 -3.00 0.25 -14.52
C SER A 73 -3.25 1.75 -14.44
N LYS A 74 -3.14 2.47 -15.57
CA LYS A 74 -3.42 3.91 -15.64
C LYS A 74 -4.76 4.29 -14.99
N ASP A 75 -5.80 3.51 -15.22
CA ASP A 75 -7.18 3.84 -14.86
C ASP A 75 -7.88 2.75 -14.04
N SER A 76 -7.14 1.79 -13.46
CA SER A 76 -7.76 0.70 -12.70
C SER A 76 -7.06 0.40 -11.37
N HIS A 77 -7.89 0.02 -10.40
CA HIS A 77 -7.54 -0.28 -9.03
C HIS A 77 -8.14 -1.63 -8.62
N VAL A 78 -7.48 -2.29 -7.67
CA VAL A 78 -7.97 -3.54 -7.08
C VAL A 78 -7.94 -3.50 -5.55
N GLU A 79 -8.92 -4.15 -4.92
CA GLU A 79 -8.90 -4.48 -3.49
C GLU A 79 -8.14 -5.79 -3.29
N LEU A 80 -7.27 -5.89 -2.27
CA LEU A 80 -6.51 -7.12 -2.03
C LEU A 80 -7.29 -8.17 -1.24
N ASN A 81 -8.37 -7.76 -0.55
CA ASN A 81 -9.31 -8.61 0.21
C ASN A 81 -8.64 -9.56 1.19
N SER A 82 -7.59 -9.10 1.88
CA SER A 82 -6.78 -9.93 2.78
C SER A 82 -6.02 -9.05 3.77
N ASP A 83 -5.43 -9.67 4.80
CA ASP A 83 -4.54 -8.97 5.74
C ASP A 83 -3.34 -8.26 5.08
N ARG A 84 -3.03 -8.57 3.81
CA ARG A 84 -2.07 -7.84 2.98
C ARG A 84 -2.45 -6.36 2.74
N ASP A 85 -3.71 -5.98 2.92
CA ASP A 85 -4.16 -4.58 2.84
C ASP A 85 -3.53 -3.66 3.92
N GLN A 86 -2.82 -4.24 4.89
CA GLN A 86 -2.03 -3.52 5.89
C GLN A 86 -0.53 -3.53 5.58
N LEU A 87 -0.08 -4.18 4.50
CA LEU A 87 1.33 -4.13 4.11
C LEU A 87 1.72 -2.69 3.79
N THR A 88 2.75 -2.21 4.47
CA THR A 88 3.35 -0.93 4.16
C THR A 88 4.43 -1.12 3.10
N PHE A 89 4.30 -0.40 2.00
CA PHE A 89 5.31 -0.31 0.96
C PHE A 89 5.43 1.14 0.46
N PHE A 90 6.36 1.38 -0.45
CA PHE A 90 6.51 2.70 -1.06
C PHE A 90 5.32 2.97 -2.00
N TYR A 91 4.24 3.58 -1.52
CA TYR A 91 3.02 3.86 -2.30
C TYR A 91 3.28 4.44 -3.71
N PRO A 92 4.19 5.42 -3.90
CA PRO A 92 4.50 5.94 -5.24
C PRO A 92 5.07 4.90 -6.22
N SER A 93 5.45 3.70 -5.76
CA SER A 93 5.86 2.61 -6.65
C SER A 93 4.71 2.04 -7.49
N SER A 94 3.47 2.14 -7.01
CA SER A 94 2.27 1.68 -7.71
C SER A 94 1.25 2.80 -7.96
N GLU A 95 1.18 3.81 -7.10
CA GLU A 95 0.18 4.88 -7.16
C GLU A 95 0.69 6.10 -7.91
N TRP A 96 0.01 6.50 -8.98
CA TRP A 96 0.32 7.70 -9.75
C TRP A 96 -0.04 8.96 -8.97
N GLU A 97 -1.25 8.99 -8.45
CA GLU A 97 -1.81 10.06 -7.64
C GLU A 97 -2.76 9.45 -6.62
N MET A 98 -2.54 9.73 -5.34
CA MET A 98 -3.38 9.23 -4.26
C MET A 98 -4.79 9.83 -4.37
N GLU A 99 -5.82 9.08 -3.96
CA GLU A 99 -7.17 9.65 -3.78
C GLU A 99 -7.18 10.66 -2.62
N GLN A 100 -6.54 10.27 -1.54
CA GLN A 100 -6.41 11.06 -0.32
C GLN A 100 -4.95 11.09 0.07
N PRO A 101 -4.23 12.18 -0.27
CA PRO A 101 -2.88 12.39 0.22
C PRO A 101 -2.82 12.48 1.74
N PHE A 102 -1.71 12.02 2.33
CA PHE A 102 -1.53 12.01 3.78
C PHE A 102 -0.10 12.31 4.21
N PRO A 103 0.11 12.89 5.41
CA PRO A 103 1.45 13.05 5.98
C PRO A 103 2.05 11.68 6.33
N CYS A 104 3.29 11.45 5.92
CA CYS A 104 4.00 10.21 6.18
C CYS A 104 4.64 10.21 7.58
N TRP A 105 4.40 9.15 8.34
CA TRP A 105 4.94 8.97 9.69
C TRP A 105 5.96 7.83 9.80
N CYS A 106 6.58 7.41 8.69
CA CYS A 106 7.48 6.25 8.66
C CYS A 106 8.79 6.41 9.44
N GLY A 107 9.17 7.64 9.83
CA GLY A 107 10.41 7.92 10.56
C GLY A 107 11.72 7.72 9.76
N ALA A 108 11.67 7.30 8.50
CA ALA A 108 12.86 7.07 7.70
C ALA A 108 13.65 8.36 7.40
N GLU A 109 14.98 8.27 7.36
CA GLU A 109 15.87 9.41 7.07
C GLU A 109 15.52 10.09 5.74
N LYS A 110 15.23 9.29 4.71
CA LYS A 110 14.87 9.75 3.35
C LYS A 110 13.35 9.68 3.11
N CYS A 111 12.57 10.19 4.04
CA CYS A 111 11.10 10.21 3.96
C CYS A 111 10.59 11.29 3.01
N CYS A 112 9.59 10.96 2.19
CA CYS A 112 8.90 11.89 1.27
C CYS A 112 8.03 12.94 1.97
N LYS A 113 7.82 12.82 3.29
CA LYS A 113 7.01 13.69 4.17
C LYS A 113 5.50 13.70 3.86
N SER A 114 5.10 13.82 2.61
CA SER A 114 3.72 13.75 2.15
C SER A 114 3.59 12.71 1.05
N ILE A 115 2.65 11.77 1.22
CA ILE A 115 2.36 10.73 0.22
C ILE A 115 1.24 11.24 -0.69
N GLN A 116 1.62 11.64 -1.91
CA GLN A 116 0.70 12.15 -2.94
C GLN A 116 0.66 11.30 -4.20
N GLY A 117 1.59 10.36 -4.37
CA GLY A 117 1.74 9.52 -5.56
C GLY A 117 2.98 9.88 -6.39
N ALA A 118 3.31 9.04 -7.36
CA ALA A 118 4.49 9.14 -8.23
C ALA A 118 4.55 10.46 -9.01
N LYS A 119 3.40 10.99 -9.42
CA LYS A 119 3.27 12.23 -10.19
C LYS A 119 4.01 13.42 -9.57
N PHE A 120 4.06 13.47 -8.24
CA PHE A 120 4.60 14.59 -7.47
C PHE A 120 6.05 14.38 -7.01
N LEU A 121 6.63 13.22 -7.30
CA LEU A 121 8.02 12.94 -6.95
C LEU A 121 8.94 13.17 -8.14
N PRO A 122 10.14 13.74 -7.92
CA PRO A 122 11.11 13.92 -8.98
C PRO A 122 11.65 12.57 -9.48
N ARG A 123 12.08 12.55 -10.75
CA ARG A 123 12.55 11.33 -11.41
C ARG A 123 13.75 10.69 -10.72
N ASP A 124 14.65 11.49 -10.15
CA ASP A 124 15.82 10.99 -9.43
C ASP A 124 15.44 10.22 -8.15
N VAL A 125 14.36 10.62 -7.49
CA VAL A 125 13.79 9.91 -6.34
C VAL A 125 13.16 8.61 -6.83
N MET A 126 12.31 8.66 -7.84
CA MET A 126 11.63 7.48 -8.38
C MET A 126 12.60 6.43 -8.94
N GLY A 127 13.71 6.87 -9.54
CA GLY A 127 14.77 5.99 -10.06
C GLY A 127 15.54 5.20 -9.00
N LYS A 128 15.40 5.55 -7.71
CA LYS A 128 16.03 4.82 -6.58
C LYS A 128 15.22 3.62 -6.12
N TYR A 129 13.96 3.50 -6.53
CA TYR A 129 13.04 2.48 -6.07
C TYR A 129 12.57 1.58 -7.20
N PHE A 130 12.11 0.38 -6.84
CA PHE A 130 11.30 -0.41 -7.75
C PHE A 130 9.97 0.32 -7.97
N VAL A 131 9.54 0.40 -9.22
CA VAL A 131 8.28 1.00 -9.66
C VAL A 131 7.59 0.02 -10.61
N THR A 132 6.27 0.00 -10.67
CA THR A 132 5.51 -0.85 -11.59
C THR A 132 5.68 -0.39 -13.05
N SER A 133 5.31 -1.25 -14.02
CA SER A 133 5.37 -0.89 -15.44
C SER A 133 4.51 0.33 -15.76
N HIS A 134 3.28 0.39 -15.25
CA HIS A 134 2.36 1.50 -15.53
C HIS A 134 2.86 2.82 -14.96
N ILE A 135 3.50 2.83 -13.77
CA ILE A 135 4.12 4.05 -13.23
C ILE A 135 5.31 4.49 -14.07
N ARG A 136 6.13 3.56 -14.58
CA ARG A 136 7.23 3.93 -15.51
C ARG A 136 6.71 4.58 -16.79
N GLU A 137 5.60 4.08 -17.32
CA GLU A 137 4.97 4.65 -18.52
C GLU A 137 4.43 6.05 -18.23
N LEU A 138 3.71 6.24 -17.13
CA LEU A 138 3.18 7.56 -16.74
C LEU A 138 4.27 8.59 -16.43
N LEU A 139 5.38 8.17 -15.81
CA LEU A 139 6.54 9.04 -15.60
C LEU A 139 7.14 9.50 -16.94
N LYS A 140 7.24 8.60 -17.94
CA LYS A 140 7.72 8.97 -19.27
C LYS A 140 6.78 9.97 -19.95
N GLU A 141 5.46 9.74 -19.86
CA GLU A 141 4.45 10.65 -20.42
C GLU A 141 4.54 12.05 -19.80
N ARG A 142 4.64 12.13 -18.45
CA ARG A 142 4.80 13.40 -17.72
C ARG A 142 6.09 14.12 -18.14
N ASP A 143 7.23 13.45 -18.02
CA ASP A 143 8.53 14.08 -18.26
C ASP A 143 8.68 14.54 -19.72
N ALA A 144 8.15 13.77 -20.68
CA ALA A 144 8.17 14.16 -22.08
C ALA A 144 7.29 15.38 -22.38
N ALA A 145 6.21 15.61 -21.61
CA ALA A 145 5.40 16.81 -21.72
C ALA A 145 6.11 18.03 -21.12
N GLU A 146 6.84 17.85 -20.01
CA GLU A 146 7.63 18.91 -19.38
C GLU A 146 8.82 19.35 -20.24
N ASP A 147 9.44 18.44 -21.00
CA ASP A 147 10.55 18.75 -21.92
C ASP A 147 10.10 19.52 -23.19
N LEU A 148 8.80 19.63 -23.45
CA LEU A 148 8.21 20.34 -24.60
C LEU A 148 7.74 21.77 -24.27
N GLU A 149 7.76 22.17 -23.00
CA GLU A 149 7.45 23.53 -22.51
C GLU A 149 8.70 24.36 -22.23
#